data_AF-A0A6C0KF78-F1
#
_entry.id   AF-A0A6C0KF78-F1
#
_cell.length_a   1.000
_cell.length_b   1.000
_cell.length_c   1.000
_cell.angle_alpha   90.00
_cell.angle_beta   90.00
_cell.angle_gamma   90.00
#
_symmetry.space_group_name_H-M   'P 1'
#
loop_
_entity.id
_entity.type
_entity.pdbx_description
1 polymer ?
#
loop_
_entity_poly.entity_id
_entity_poly.type
_entity_poly.pdbx_seq_one_letter_code
_entity_poly.pdbx_strand_id
1 'polypeptide(L)'
;MDCDFCKKTFSSKSNLYTHQNTAKFCLELQGKQEENGFECEFCKKKYAQKKGLILHNNICNEKDKKTQSDKHQENINRLESEIIKLKRLEKDNIKKVTQSHEAILKEKNEYIAKLEAKLEKFENAVTNMAAAKTLAIEAKAAKDSQPVTNNTTNNITVTTTNNNVLNLSQEHVKSVLTEHLDYNVVYAGQAGLATFVVDKILKNQAGTLIYRCVDPSRQMFEFENENGETVRDMKAEKLIQSLVKGEVIKIGLEQAGKGWNTDDSELNTKRAEVFSTKVNEYANLNRNNTVFRSKVSSLTT
;
A
#
# COMPACT_ATOMS: atom_id res chain seq x y z
N MET A 1 21.21 53.24 65.12
CA MET A 1 22.13 52.16 65.54
C MET A 1 23.05 51.89 64.38
N ASP A 2 24.36 51.92 64.60
CA ASP A 2 25.34 51.87 63.52
C ASP A 2 25.96 50.49 63.42
N CYS A 3 26.29 50.08 62.20
CA CYS A 3 27.03 48.84 61.99
C CYS A 3 28.50 49.02 62.37
N ASP A 4 29.03 48.19 63.26
CA ASP A 4 30.41 48.32 63.72
C ASP A 4 31.46 48.13 62.61
N PHE A 5 31.12 47.38 61.56
CA PHE A 5 32.03 47.02 60.47
C PHE A 5 32.00 48.03 59.30
N CYS A 6 30.81 48.43 58.84
CA CYS A 6 30.67 49.31 57.66
C CYS A 6 30.15 50.73 58.00
N LYS A 7 29.89 51.01 59.28
CA LYS A 7 29.42 52.30 59.81
C LYS A 7 28.11 52.84 59.22
N LYS A 8 27.31 52.02 58.55
CA LYS A 8 25.96 52.38 58.09
C LYS A 8 24.99 52.48 59.26
N THR A 9 24.16 53.52 59.28
CA THR A 9 23.12 53.75 60.31
C THR A 9 21.79 53.10 59.93
N PHE A 10 21.17 52.45 60.91
CA PHE A 10 19.86 51.80 60.78
C PHE A 10 18.87 52.30 61.84
N SER A 11 17.60 52.34 61.46
CA SER A 11 16.47 52.81 62.27
C SER A 11 15.95 51.78 63.28
N SER A 12 16.29 50.49 63.15
CA SER A 12 15.84 49.43 64.05
C SER A 12 16.90 48.35 64.27
N LYS A 13 16.80 47.64 65.40
CA LYS A 13 17.77 46.59 65.80
C LYS A 13 17.68 45.40 64.85
N SER A 14 16.47 45.05 64.43
CA SER A 14 16.19 43.97 63.46
C SER A 14 16.81 44.26 62.09
N ASN A 15 16.80 45.52 61.65
CA ASN A 15 17.40 45.92 60.37
C ASN A 15 18.92 45.86 60.43
N LEU A 16 19.52 46.33 61.53
CA LEU A 16 20.96 46.21 61.75
C LEU A 16 21.41 44.75 61.82
N TYR A 17 20.68 43.92 62.57
CA TYR A 17 20.95 42.48 62.67
C TYR A 17 20.87 41.80 61.29
N THR A 18 19.83 42.11 60.51
CA THR A 18 19.70 41.59 59.16
C THR A 18 20.88 42.01 58.28
N HIS A 19 21.23 43.31 58.30
CA HIS A 19 22.33 43.85 57.52
C HIS A 19 23.66 43.16 57.83
N GLN A 20 24.02 43.01 59.11
CA GLN A 20 25.27 42.37 59.53
C GLN A 20 25.35 40.90 59.08
N ASN A 21 24.23 40.22 58.90
CA ASN A 21 24.19 38.80 58.55
C ASN A 21 23.94 38.52 57.06
N THR A 22 23.49 39.50 56.27
CA THR A 22 23.08 39.26 54.87
C THR A 22 23.73 40.20 53.84
N ALA A 23 24.21 41.37 54.24
CA ALA A 23 24.79 42.31 53.30
C ALA A 23 26.20 41.87 52.91
N LYS A 24 26.37 41.47 51.64
CA LYS A 24 27.63 40.94 51.07
C LYS A 24 28.87 41.75 51.46
N PHE A 25 28.83 43.07 51.22
CA PHE A 25 29.92 43.97 51.59
C PHE A 25 30.24 43.97 53.10
N CYS A 26 29.22 43.85 53.96
CA CYS A 26 29.41 43.80 55.40
C CYS A 26 29.94 42.43 55.86
N LEU A 27 29.57 41.34 55.18
CA LEU A 27 30.09 39.99 55.44
C LEU A 27 31.56 39.86 55.01
N GLU A 28 31.93 40.46 53.87
CA GLU A 28 33.31 40.55 53.40
C GLU A 28 34.19 41.31 54.40
N LEU A 29 33.72 42.47 54.90
CA LEU A 29 34.40 43.23 55.95
C LEU A 29 34.47 42.49 57.30
N GLN A 30 33.55 41.55 57.55
CA GLN A 30 33.58 40.67 58.73
C GLN A 30 34.51 39.46 58.55
N GLY A 31 35.09 39.25 57.36
CA GLY A 31 35.87 38.06 57.04
C GLY A 31 35.03 36.77 56.96
N LYS A 32 33.70 36.88 56.80
CA LYS A 32 32.79 35.75 56.65
C LYS A 32 32.57 35.46 55.16
N GLN A 33 32.83 34.23 54.72
CA GLN A 33 32.45 33.79 53.36
C GLN A 33 30.94 33.57 53.24
N GLU A 34 30.40 33.65 52.02
CA GLU A 34 28.99 33.41 51.66
C GLU A 34 28.56 31.93 51.82
N GLU A 35 28.86 31.30 52.97
CA GLU A 35 28.48 29.91 53.24
C GLU A 35 26.98 29.74 53.57
N ASN A 36 26.28 30.84 53.91
CA ASN A 36 24.91 30.81 54.43
C ASN A 36 23.85 31.36 53.45
N GLY A 37 24.07 31.19 52.15
CA GLY A 37 23.07 31.54 51.13
C GLY A 37 22.02 30.44 50.93
N PHE A 38 20.76 30.83 50.75
CA PHE A 38 19.68 29.93 50.33
C PHE A 38 19.71 29.76 48.81
N GLU A 39 20.00 28.57 48.32
CA GLU A 39 20.14 28.30 46.88
C GLU A 39 18.87 27.68 46.28
N CYS A 40 18.52 28.11 45.05
CA CYS A 40 17.48 27.46 44.27
C CYS A 40 18.00 26.16 43.66
N GLU A 41 17.35 25.03 43.95
CA GLU A 41 17.76 23.72 43.47
C GLU A 41 17.75 23.60 41.93
N PHE A 42 16.89 24.38 41.27
CA PHE A 42 16.66 24.33 39.82
C PHE A 42 17.63 25.21 39.02
N CYS A 43 17.77 26.49 39.39
CA CYS A 43 18.60 27.46 38.65
C CYS A 43 19.90 27.85 39.35
N LYS A 44 20.17 27.31 40.54
CA LYS A 44 21.36 27.56 41.36
C LYS A 44 21.59 29.02 41.76
N LYS A 45 20.57 29.89 41.63
CA LYS A 45 20.61 31.26 42.17
C LYS A 45 20.61 31.23 43.69
N LYS A 46 21.52 31.98 44.30
CA LYS A 46 21.64 32.14 45.76
C LYS A 46 20.93 33.40 46.25
N TYR A 47 20.31 33.29 47.42
CA TYR A 47 19.57 34.35 48.08
C TYR A 47 20.07 34.52 49.51
N ALA A 48 20.20 35.77 49.98
CA ALA A 48 20.68 36.05 51.33
C ALA A 48 19.64 35.73 52.43
N GLN A 49 18.39 35.47 52.06
CA GLN A 49 17.30 35.13 52.99
C GLN A 49 16.37 34.07 52.39
N LYS A 50 15.82 33.20 53.25
CA LYS A 50 14.84 32.16 52.88
C LYS A 50 13.62 32.73 52.16
N LYS A 51 13.13 33.91 52.59
CA LYS A 51 11.97 34.58 51.98
C LYS A 51 12.22 34.92 50.51
N GLY A 52 13.44 35.34 50.16
CA GLY A 52 13.84 35.62 48.77
C GLY A 52 13.80 34.36 47.90
N LEU A 53 14.32 33.24 48.42
CA LEU A 53 14.26 31.95 47.73
C LEU A 53 12.82 31.48 47.51
N ILE A 54 11.94 31.59 48.52
CA ILE A 54 10.53 31.18 48.39
C ILE A 54 9.82 32.00 47.31
N LEU A 55 10.00 33.32 47.28
CA LEU A 55 9.40 34.18 46.26
C LEU A 55 9.92 33.81 44.87
N HIS A 56 11.23 33.60 44.75
CA HIS A 56 11.85 33.18 43.50
C HIS A 56 11.30 31.84 43.00
N ASN A 57 11.10 30.85 43.89
CA ASN A 57 10.57 29.53 43.53
C ASN A 57 9.17 29.59 42.89
N ASN A 58 8.45 30.71 42.98
CA ASN A 58 7.15 30.90 42.31
C ASN A 58 7.28 31.51 40.90
N ILE A 59 8.46 32.04 40.55
CA ILE A 59 8.75 32.70 39.27
C ILE A 59 10.02 32.11 38.61
N CYS A 60 10.45 30.93 39.06
CA CYS A 60 11.67 30.32 38.59
C CYS A 60 11.39 29.56 37.30
N ASN A 61 11.76 30.17 36.17
CA ASN A 61 11.59 29.56 34.85
C ASN A 61 12.16 28.14 34.75
N GLU A 62 13.31 27.85 35.38
CA GLU A 62 13.90 26.50 35.34
C GLU A 62 13.08 25.47 36.13
N LYS A 63 12.46 25.88 37.23
CA LYS A 63 11.50 25.04 37.97
C LYS A 63 10.24 24.79 37.14
N ASP A 64 9.73 25.82 36.47
CA ASP A 64 8.54 25.71 35.63
C ASP A 64 8.79 24.80 34.43
N LYS A 65 9.92 24.97 33.75
CA LYS A 65 10.38 24.07 32.68
C LYS A 65 10.51 22.63 33.17
N LYS A 66 11.12 22.42 34.34
CA LYS A 66 11.26 21.06 34.92
C LYS A 66 9.90 20.43 35.21
N THR A 67 9.00 21.17 35.85
CA THR A 67 7.64 20.72 36.14
C THR A 67 6.87 20.39 34.87
N GLN A 68 7.00 21.22 33.82
CA GLN A 68 6.39 20.96 32.53
C GLN A 68 6.97 19.71 31.86
N SER A 69 8.30 19.55 31.89
CA SER A 69 8.99 18.37 31.38
C SER A 69 8.54 17.09 32.08
N ASP A 70 8.39 17.12 33.41
CA ASP A 70 7.97 15.95 34.18
C ASP A 70 6.52 15.56 33.86
N LYS A 71 5.62 16.55 33.72
CA LYS A 71 4.24 16.32 33.23
C LYS A 71 4.21 15.75 31.82
N HIS A 72 5.06 16.25 30.93
CA HIS A 72 5.16 15.73 29.57
C HIS A 72 5.65 14.29 29.58
N GLN A 73 6.64 13.96 30.41
CA GLN A 73 7.13 12.60 30.54
C GLN A 73 6.06 11.64 31.09
N GLU A 74 5.27 12.08 32.08
CA GLU A 74 4.14 11.29 32.60
C GLU A 74 3.08 11.03 31.51
N ASN A 75 2.75 12.04 30.72
CA ASN A 75 1.83 11.90 29.58
C ASN A 75 2.39 10.95 28.52
N ILE A 76 3.68 11.02 28.20
CA ILE A 76 4.35 10.11 27.27
C ILE A 76 4.23 8.67 27.78
N ASN A 77 4.62 8.42 29.04
CA ASN A 77 4.55 7.08 29.64
C ASN A 77 3.12 6.51 29.64
N ARG A 78 2.11 7.36 29.87
CA ARG A 78 0.69 6.99 29.80
C ARG A 78 0.28 6.61 28.37
N LEU A 79 0.63 7.43 27.38
CA LEU A 79 0.32 7.16 25.97
C LEU A 79 1.02 5.91 25.46
N GLU A 80 2.28 5.69 25.84
CA GLU A 80 3.02 4.47 25.50
C GLU A 80 2.33 3.21 26.04
N SER A 81 1.86 3.27 27.29
CA SER A 81 1.11 2.17 27.91
C SER A 81 -0.20 1.88 27.16
N GLU A 82 -0.89 2.93 26.71
CA GLU A 82 -2.12 2.81 25.92
C GLU A 82 -1.87 2.23 24.52
N ILE A 83 -0.81 2.68 23.84
CA ILE A 83 -0.39 2.14 22.54
C ILE A 83 -0.08 0.65 22.65
N ILE A 84 0.61 0.21 23.70
CA ILE A 84 0.91 -1.22 23.93
C ILE A 84 -0.40 -2.01 24.09
N LYS A 85 -1.38 -1.47 24.83
CA LYS A 85 -2.69 -2.11 25.01
C LYS A 85 -3.45 -2.23 23.69
N LEU A 86 -3.48 -1.16 22.89
CA LEU A 86 -4.13 -1.15 21.57
C LEU A 86 -3.48 -2.15 20.61
N LYS A 87 -2.14 -2.20 20.56
CA LYS A 87 -1.40 -3.16 19.73
C LYS A 87 -1.72 -4.62 20.10
N ARG A 88 -1.90 -4.93 21.39
CA ARG A 88 -2.30 -6.28 21.83
C ARG A 88 -3.72 -6.61 21.36
N LEU A 89 -4.66 -5.69 21.56
CA LEU A 89 -6.05 -5.87 21.11
C LEU A 89 -6.14 -6.05 19.58
N GLU A 90 -5.41 -5.25 18.83
CA GLU A 90 -5.33 -5.36 17.38
C GLU A 90 -4.77 -6.72 16.95
N LYS A 91 -3.66 -7.16 17.56
CA LYS A 91 -3.08 -8.49 17.31
C LYS A 91 -4.06 -9.63 17.59
N ASP A 92 -4.81 -9.55 18.68
CA ASP A 92 -5.82 -10.55 19.03
C ASP A 92 -7.00 -10.54 18.04
N ASN A 93 -7.42 -9.35 17.60
CA ASN A 93 -8.47 -9.22 16.58
C ASN A 93 -8.02 -9.79 15.23
N ILE A 94 -6.80 -9.47 14.78
CA ILE A 94 -6.22 -10.04 13.56
C ILE A 94 -6.18 -11.56 13.67
N LYS A 95 -5.70 -12.10 14.79
CA LYS A 95 -5.65 -13.56 15.01
C LYS A 95 -7.03 -14.21 14.87
N LYS A 96 -8.07 -13.62 15.47
CA LYS A 96 -9.45 -14.13 15.35
C LYS A 96 -9.95 -14.10 13.92
N VAL A 97 -9.71 -13.00 13.19
CA VAL A 97 -10.12 -12.86 11.78
C VAL A 97 -9.39 -13.88 10.91
N THR A 98 -8.07 -14.05 11.08
CA THR A 98 -7.28 -15.04 10.35
C THR A 98 -7.81 -16.45 10.58
N GLN A 99 -8.06 -16.83 11.84
CA GLN A 99 -8.62 -18.15 12.17
C GLN A 99 -9.99 -18.37 11.54
N SER A 100 -10.85 -17.34 11.52
CA SER A 100 -12.14 -17.41 10.84
C SER A 100 -11.99 -17.58 9.33
N HIS A 101 -11.06 -16.85 8.69
CA HIS A 101 -10.79 -16.98 7.26
C HIS A 101 -10.21 -18.36 6.90
N GLU A 102 -9.29 -18.89 7.71
CA GLU A 102 -8.74 -20.23 7.53
C GLU A 102 -9.81 -21.32 7.61
N ALA A 103 -10.75 -21.20 8.55
CA ALA A 103 -11.88 -22.12 8.66
C ALA A 103 -12.78 -22.09 7.41
N ILE A 104 -13.10 -20.89 6.91
CA ILE A 104 -13.89 -20.71 5.68
C ILE A 104 -13.16 -21.31 4.47
N LEU A 105 -11.85 -21.04 4.33
CA LEU A 105 -11.04 -21.59 3.25
C LEU A 105 -11.03 -23.12 3.27
N LYS A 106 -10.91 -23.72 4.46
CA LYS A 106 -10.96 -25.18 4.61
C LYS A 106 -12.31 -25.73 4.14
N GLU A 107 -13.42 -25.13 4.57
CA GLU A 107 -14.77 -25.54 4.16
C GLU A 107 -14.95 -25.41 2.63
N LYS A 108 -14.47 -24.31 2.04
CA LYS A 108 -14.53 -24.09 0.58
C LYS A 108 -13.70 -25.12 -0.18
N ASN A 109 -12.49 -25.43 0.29
CA ASN A 109 -11.64 -26.44 -0.34
C ASN A 109 -12.26 -27.84 -0.26
N GLU A 110 -12.87 -28.21 0.86
CA GLU A 110 -13.61 -29.48 0.99
C GLU A 110 -14.82 -29.53 0.03
N TYR A 111 -15.49 -28.40 -0.19
CA TYR A 111 -16.58 -28.32 -1.17
C TYR A 111 -16.08 -28.43 -2.62
N ILE A 112 -14.96 -27.78 -2.95
CA ILE A 112 -14.32 -27.88 -4.28
C ILE A 112 -13.92 -29.32 -4.56
N ALA A 113 -13.26 -30.00 -3.62
CA ALA A 113 -12.88 -31.41 -3.78
C ALA A 113 -14.10 -32.33 -4.04
N LYS A 114 -15.23 -32.05 -3.38
CA LYS A 114 -16.49 -32.78 -3.64
C LYS A 114 -17.06 -32.50 -5.04
N LEU A 115 -16.89 -31.30 -5.58
CA LEU A 115 -17.31 -30.96 -6.94
C LEU A 115 -16.40 -31.60 -7.99
N GLU A 116 -15.09 -31.54 -7.79
CA GLU A 116 -14.09 -32.17 -8.66
C GLU A 116 -14.32 -33.68 -8.77
N ALA A 117 -14.54 -34.36 -7.65
CA ALA A 117 -14.87 -35.79 -7.64
C ALA A 117 -16.20 -36.12 -8.34
N LYS A 118 -17.15 -35.17 -8.38
CA LYS A 118 -18.39 -35.34 -9.16
C LYS A 118 -18.14 -35.12 -10.65
N LEU A 119 -17.34 -34.11 -11.02
CA LEU A 119 -16.97 -33.84 -12.41
C LEU A 119 -16.22 -35.02 -13.01
N GLU A 120 -15.24 -35.58 -12.31
CA GLU A 120 -14.49 -36.76 -12.76
C GLU A 120 -15.42 -37.96 -13.03
N LYS A 121 -16.44 -38.17 -12.18
CA LYS A 121 -17.46 -39.21 -12.42
C LYS A 121 -18.29 -38.95 -13.67
N PHE A 122 -18.66 -37.69 -13.93
CA PHE A 122 -19.37 -37.33 -15.15
C PHE A 122 -18.50 -37.47 -16.39
N GLU A 123 -17.25 -37.02 -16.35
CA GLU A 123 -16.28 -37.17 -17.44
C GLU A 123 -16.08 -38.65 -17.79
N ASN A 124 -15.85 -39.49 -16.80
CA ASN A 124 -15.73 -40.95 -16.99
C ASN A 124 -17.01 -41.57 -17.59
N ALA A 125 -18.20 -41.08 -17.22
CA ALA A 125 -19.45 -41.54 -17.82
C ALA A 125 -19.56 -41.14 -19.30
N VAL A 126 -19.14 -39.92 -19.64
CA VAL A 126 -19.14 -39.40 -21.01
C VAL A 126 -18.15 -40.16 -21.89
N THR A 127 -16.92 -40.40 -21.41
CA THR A 127 -15.91 -41.17 -22.16
C THR A 127 -16.36 -42.61 -22.40
N ASN A 128 -16.94 -43.26 -21.39
CA ASN A 128 -17.51 -44.60 -21.54
C ASN A 128 -18.68 -44.64 -22.52
N MET A 129 -19.57 -43.64 -22.51
CA MET A 129 -20.64 -43.52 -23.51
C MET A 129 -20.11 -43.28 -24.93
N ALA A 130 -19.08 -42.44 -25.08
CA ALA A 130 -18.43 -42.20 -26.36
C ALA A 130 -17.78 -43.48 -26.90
N ALA A 131 -17.04 -44.21 -26.04
CA ALA A 131 -16.43 -45.49 -26.39
C ALA A 131 -17.47 -46.55 -26.78
N ALA A 132 -18.58 -46.67 -26.03
CA ALA A 132 -19.68 -47.57 -26.35
C ALA A 132 -20.35 -47.21 -27.69
N LYS A 133 -20.45 -45.92 -28.02
CA LYS A 133 -20.98 -45.45 -29.31
C LYS A 133 -20.03 -45.79 -30.47
N THR A 134 -18.72 -45.65 -30.29
CA THR A 134 -17.70 -46.05 -31.29
C THR A 134 -17.75 -47.56 -31.56
N LEU A 135 -17.80 -48.38 -30.51
CA LEU A 135 -17.92 -49.84 -30.62
C LEU A 135 -19.23 -50.27 -31.31
N ALA A 136 -20.33 -49.54 -31.07
CA ALA A 136 -21.61 -49.79 -31.75
C ALA A 136 -21.60 -49.40 -33.24
N ILE A 137 -20.79 -48.41 -33.64
CA ILE A 137 -20.58 -48.02 -35.04
C ILE A 137 -19.70 -49.06 -35.75
N GLU A 138 -18.63 -49.53 -35.11
CA GLU A 138 -17.75 -50.59 -35.62
C GLU A 138 -18.47 -51.93 -35.77
N ALA A 139 -19.34 -52.29 -34.82
CA ALA A 139 -20.18 -53.48 -34.90
C ALA A 139 -21.28 -53.40 -35.99
N LYS A 140 -21.69 -52.19 -36.39
CA LYS A 140 -22.59 -51.96 -37.54
C LYS A 140 -21.84 -52.02 -38.87
N ALA A 141 -20.60 -51.52 -38.93
CA ALA A 141 -19.75 -51.61 -40.12
C ALA A 141 -19.35 -53.06 -40.46
N ALA A 142 -19.28 -53.95 -39.47
CA ALA A 142 -18.98 -55.38 -39.68
C ALA A 142 -20.16 -56.21 -40.23
N LYS A 143 -21.37 -55.64 -40.40
CA LYS A 143 -22.56 -56.35 -40.92
C LYS A 143 -22.95 -56.03 -42.37
N ASP A 144 -22.37 -55.00 -42.99
CA ASP A 144 -22.60 -54.68 -44.41
C ASP A 144 -21.31 -54.88 -45.22
N SER A 145 -21.06 -56.13 -45.63
CA SER A 145 -20.02 -56.48 -46.59
C SER A 145 -20.50 -56.21 -48.02
N GLN A 146 -20.14 -55.07 -48.59
CA GLN A 146 -19.89 -54.94 -50.03
C GLN A 146 -18.70 -54.00 -50.28
N PRO A 147 -17.78 -54.35 -51.21
CA PRO A 147 -16.61 -53.53 -51.47
C PRO A 147 -17.00 -52.39 -52.41
N VAL A 148 -16.98 -51.15 -51.91
CA VAL A 148 -16.88 -49.96 -52.76
C VAL A 148 -15.66 -49.18 -52.31
N THR A 149 -14.65 -49.16 -53.18
CA THR A 149 -13.42 -48.38 -53.00
C THR A 149 -13.73 -46.90 -53.17
N ASN A 150 -13.82 -46.19 -52.05
CA ASN A 150 -13.75 -44.72 -52.03
C ASN A 150 -12.52 -44.31 -51.22
N ASN A 151 -11.45 -44.03 -51.94
CA ASN A 151 -10.33 -43.20 -51.53
C ASN A 151 -10.83 -41.85 -51.00
N THR A 152 -10.92 -41.73 -49.68
CA THR A 152 -11.16 -40.45 -49.01
C THR A 152 -9.87 -40.02 -48.36
N THR A 153 -9.22 -39.04 -48.98
CA THR A 153 -8.10 -38.29 -48.42
C THR A 153 -8.49 -37.77 -47.03
N ASN A 154 -7.75 -38.19 -46.01
CA ASN A 154 -7.83 -37.59 -44.67
C ASN A 154 -7.46 -36.11 -44.79
N ASN A 155 -8.49 -35.28 -44.84
CA ASN A 155 -8.41 -33.87 -44.55
C ASN A 155 -8.06 -33.72 -43.06
N ILE A 156 -6.77 -33.63 -42.79
CA ILE A 156 -6.26 -33.02 -41.57
C ILE A 156 -6.80 -31.59 -41.59
N THR A 157 -7.86 -31.34 -40.82
CA THR A 157 -8.30 -29.98 -40.52
C THR A 157 -7.24 -29.35 -39.64
N VAL A 158 -6.25 -28.72 -40.28
CA VAL A 158 -5.42 -27.72 -39.62
C VAL A 158 -6.38 -26.58 -39.29
N THR A 159 -6.82 -26.51 -38.03
CA THR A 159 -7.49 -25.35 -37.47
C THR A 159 -6.52 -24.19 -37.61
N THR A 160 -6.69 -23.41 -38.67
CA THR A 160 -5.97 -22.17 -38.86
C THR A 160 -6.54 -21.23 -37.81
N THR A 161 -5.80 -20.98 -36.74
CA THR A 161 -6.17 -20.02 -35.71
C THR A 161 -6.42 -18.68 -36.40
N ASN A 162 -7.65 -18.17 -36.32
CA ASN A 162 -7.96 -16.84 -36.81
C ASN A 162 -7.10 -15.83 -36.03
N ASN A 163 -6.09 -15.25 -36.69
CA ASN A 163 -5.13 -14.30 -36.10
C ASN A 163 -5.75 -12.93 -35.70
N ASN A 164 -7.08 -12.82 -35.69
CA ASN A 164 -7.82 -11.59 -35.39
C ASN A 164 -8.65 -11.64 -34.09
N VAL A 165 -8.65 -12.79 -33.39
CA VAL A 165 -9.34 -12.95 -32.10
C VAL A 165 -8.54 -12.27 -30.98
N LEU A 166 -9.21 -11.44 -30.18
CA LEU A 166 -8.60 -10.84 -29.00
C LEU A 166 -8.75 -11.76 -27.78
N ASN A 167 -7.63 -12.27 -27.28
CA ASN A 167 -7.60 -13.06 -26.05
C ASN A 167 -7.53 -12.15 -24.82
N LEU A 168 -8.64 -12.01 -24.09
CA LEU A 168 -8.71 -11.27 -22.82
C LEU A 168 -8.87 -12.20 -21.60
N SER A 169 -8.45 -13.47 -21.73
CA SER A 169 -8.46 -14.42 -20.61
C SER A 169 -7.53 -13.95 -19.49
N GLN A 170 -7.89 -14.29 -18.25
CA GLN A 170 -7.11 -13.90 -17.07
C GLN A 170 -5.68 -14.43 -17.13
N GLU A 171 -5.48 -15.66 -17.59
CA GLU A 171 -4.17 -16.32 -17.67
C GLU A 171 -3.26 -15.63 -18.69
N HIS A 172 -3.78 -15.36 -19.89
CA HIS A 172 -3.03 -14.68 -20.93
C HIS A 172 -2.63 -13.26 -20.51
N VAL A 173 -3.60 -12.47 -20.03
CA VAL A 173 -3.34 -11.09 -19.59
C VAL A 173 -2.32 -11.06 -18.46
N LYS A 174 -2.42 -11.97 -17.49
CA LYS A 174 -1.45 -12.07 -16.39
C LYS A 174 -0.05 -12.44 -16.89
N SER A 175 0.09 -13.40 -17.81
CA SER A 175 1.39 -13.78 -18.41
C SER A 175 2.03 -12.59 -19.12
N VAL A 176 1.30 -11.89 -20.00
CA VAL A 176 1.83 -10.71 -20.71
C VAL A 176 2.27 -9.62 -19.73
N LEU A 177 1.48 -9.35 -18.68
CA LEU A 177 1.82 -8.39 -17.64
C LEU A 177 3.07 -8.80 -16.87
N THR A 178 3.19 -10.06 -16.44
CA THR A 178 4.37 -10.52 -15.69
C THR A 178 5.64 -10.49 -16.54
N GLU A 179 5.55 -10.81 -17.82
CA GLU A 179 6.70 -10.87 -18.72
C GLU A 179 7.17 -9.50 -19.22
N HIS A 180 6.24 -8.59 -19.52
CA HIS A 180 6.55 -7.37 -20.28
C HIS A 180 6.30 -6.06 -19.52
N LEU A 181 5.54 -6.07 -18.42
CA LEU A 181 5.27 -4.83 -17.67
C LEU A 181 6.49 -4.41 -16.86
N ASP A 182 7.02 -3.23 -17.18
CA ASP A 182 8.15 -2.63 -16.45
C ASP A 182 7.73 -1.40 -15.62
N TYR A 183 8.62 -0.95 -14.75
CA TYR A 183 8.35 0.15 -13.82
C TYR A 183 8.15 1.50 -14.50
N ASN A 184 8.72 1.74 -15.69
CA ASN A 184 8.53 3.00 -16.43
C ASN A 184 7.09 3.15 -16.90
N VAL A 185 6.44 2.05 -17.29
CA VAL A 185 5.01 2.04 -17.64
C VAL A 185 4.17 2.55 -16.46
N VAL A 186 4.50 2.11 -15.25
CA VAL A 186 3.79 2.48 -14.02
C VAL A 186 4.09 3.93 -13.62
N TYR A 187 5.33 4.39 -13.78
CA TYR A 187 5.72 5.78 -13.54
C TYR A 187 5.08 6.77 -14.53
N ALA A 188 4.69 6.31 -15.71
CA ALA A 188 3.90 7.08 -16.67
C ALA A 188 2.38 7.07 -16.36
N GLY A 189 1.95 6.42 -15.29
CA GLY A 189 0.56 6.41 -14.84
C GLY A 189 -0.37 5.65 -15.79
N GLN A 190 -1.65 6.05 -15.85
CA GLN A 190 -2.62 5.37 -16.70
C GLN A 190 -2.35 5.54 -18.20
N ALA A 191 -1.72 6.66 -18.59
CA ALA A 191 -1.34 6.89 -19.98
C ALA A 191 -0.22 5.94 -20.44
N GLY A 192 0.74 5.65 -19.55
CA GLY A 192 1.75 4.62 -19.77
C GLY A 192 1.11 3.25 -19.95
N LEU A 193 0.25 2.87 -19.01
CA LEU A 193 -0.48 1.61 -19.08
C LEU A 193 -1.30 1.47 -20.37
N ALA A 194 -2.01 2.52 -20.80
CA ALA A 194 -2.77 2.51 -22.04
C ALA A 194 -1.88 2.22 -23.26
N THR A 195 -0.71 2.85 -23.31
CA THR A 195 0.26 2.64 -24.41
C THR A 195 0.80 1.21 -24.40
N PHE A 196 1.15 0.69 -23.23
CA PHE A 196 1.60 -0.68 -23.04
C PHE A 196 0.53 -1.70 -23.47
N VAL A 197 -0.72 -1.53 -23.02
CA VAL A 197 -1.83 -2.43 -23.34
C VAL A 197 -2.11 -2.43 -24.84
N VAL A 198 -2.12 -1.26 -25.48
CA VAL A 198 -2.29 -1.17 -26.93
C VAL A 198 -1.19 -1.92 -27.67
N ASP A 199 0.05 -1.81 -27.23
CA ASP A 199 1.17 -2.44 -27.91
C ASP A 199 1.26 -3.95 -27.69
N LYS A 200 1.02 -4.42 -26.45
CA LYS A 200 1.28 -5.81 -26.04
C LYS A 200 0.04 -6.70 -25.97
N ILE A 201 -1.16 -6.14 -25.93
CA ILE A 201 -2.40 -6.90 -25.74
C ILE A 201 -3.39 -6.66 -26.88
N LEU A 202 -3.51 -5.42 -27.37
CA LEU A 202 -4.56 -5.06 -28.34
C LEU A 202 -4.13 -5.19 -29.80
N LYS A 203 -2.91 -5.63 -30.07
CA LYS A 203 -2.40 -5.94 -31.41
C LYS A 203 -2.23 -7.45 -31.56
N ASN A 204 -2.47 -7.95 -32.76
CA ASN A 204 -2.14 -9.33 -33.09
C ASN A 204 -0.63 -9.51 -33.35
N GLN A 205 -0.21 -10.75 -33.64
CA GLN A 205 1.19 -11.09 -33.94
C GLN A 205 1.74 -10.36 -35.18
N ALA A 206 0.87 -9.89 -36.08
CA ALA A 206 1.25 -9.08 -37.24
C ALA A 206 1.30 -7.57 -36.92
N GLY A 207 1.12 -7.17 -35.66
CA GLY A 207 1.11 -5.76 -35.23
C GLY A 207 -0.17 -5.00 -35.60
N THR A 208 -1.18 -5.67 -36.14
CA THR A 208 -2.46 -5.07 -36.51
C THR A 208 -3.34 -4.91 -35.29
N LEU A 209 -3.95 -3.74 -35.13
CA LEU A 209 -4.85 -3.43 -34.03
C LEU A 209 -6.17 -4.21 -34.15
N ILE A 210 -6.50 -4.99 -33.13
CA ILE A 210 -7.69 -5.86 -33.08
C ILE A 210 -8.76 -5.38 -32.08
N TYR A 211 -8.48 -4.31 -31.33
CA TYR A 211 -9.43 -3.62 -30.46
C TYR A 211 -9.52 -2.15 -30.89
N ARG A 212 -10.64 -1.75 -31.51
CA ARG A 212 -10.76 -0.46 -32.22
C ARG A 212 -11.80 0.44 -31.57
N CYS A 213 -11.53 1.74 -31.49
CA CYS A 213 -12.49 2.75 -31.05
C CYS A 213 -13.34 3.19 -32.23
N VAL A 214 -14.63 2.87 -32.20
CA VAL A 214 -15.57 3.18 -33.29
C VAL A 214 -16.39 4.44 -33.04
N ASP A 215 -16.52 4.85 -31.78
CA ASP A 215 -17.15 6.12 -31.40
C ASP A 215 -16.38 6.71 -30.20
N PRO A 216 -15.42 7.62 -30.46
CA PRO A 216 -14.66 8.30 -29.41
C PRO A 216 -15.53 9.11 -28.45
N SER A 217 -16.64 9.70 -28.94
CA SER A 217 -17.53 10.53 -28.13
C SER A 217 -18.25 9.72 -27.05
N ARG A 218 -18.58 8.46 -27.37
CA ARG A 218 -19.20 7.50 -26.44
C ARG A 218 -18.21 6.55 -25.79
N GLN A 219 -16.93 6.63 -26.17
CA GLN A 219 -15.89 5.66 -25.84
C GLN A 219 -16.35 4.23 -26.15
N MET A 220 -16.88 4.00 -27.36
CA MET A 220 -17.30 2.68 -27.82
C MET A 220 -16.14 1.97 -28.51
N PHE A 221 -15.85 0.75 -28.07
CA PHE A 221 -14.82 -0.09 -28.64
C PHE A 221 -15.40 -1.38 -29.21
N GLU A 222 -14.75 -1.92 -30.24
CA GLU A 222 -15.14 -3.15 -30.91
C GLU A 222 -13.93 -4.08 -31.08
N PHE A 223 -14.16 -5.37 -30.83
CA PHE A 223 -13.18 -6.45 -31.05
C PHE A 223 -13.91 -7.77 -31.35
N GLU A 224 -13.22 -8.73 -31.97
CA GLU A 224 -13.76 -10.07 -32.20
C GLU A 224 -13.40 -11.02 -31.04
N ASN A 225 -14.40 -11.74 -30.53
CA ASN A 225 -14.21 -12.75 -29.49
C ASN A 225 -13.78 -14.11 -30.06
N GLU A 226 -13.56 -15.10 -29.18
CA GLU A 226 -13.16 -16.47 -29.54
C GLU A 226 -14.19 -17.20 -30.43
N ASN A 227 -15.44 -16.73 -30.43
CA ASN A 227 -16.51 -17.26 -31.27
C ASN A 227 -16.60 -16.56 -32.65
N GLY A 228 -15.73 -15.58 -32.92
CA GLY A 228 -15.76 -14.77 -34.14
C GLY A 228 -16.86 -13.70 -34.16
N GLU A 229 -17.48 -13.40 -33.02
CA GLU A 229 -18.53 -12.39 -32.90
C GLU A 229 -17.92 -11.02 -32.59
N THR A 230 -18.41 -9.97 -33.24
CA THR A 230 -18.05 -8.60 -32.91
C THR A 230 -18.68 -8.20 -31.58
N VAL A 231 -17.82 -7.96 -30.59
CA VAL A 231 -18.20 -7.54 -29.25
C VAL A 231 -18.01 -6.04 -29.09
N ARG A 232 -19.07 -5.36 -28.64
CA ARG A 232 -19.00 -3.96 -28.22
C ARG A 232 -18.63 -3.83 -26.74
N ASP A 233 -17.67 -2.96 -26.46
CA ASP A 233 -17.16 -2.66 -25.13
C ASP A 233 -17.27 -1.16 -24.86
N MET A 234 -18.32 -0.78 -24.13
CA MET A 234 -18.58 0.61 -23.81
C MET A 234 -17.66 1.06 -22.67
N LYS A 235 -16.96 2.18 -22.87
CA LYS A 235 -15.99 2.75 -21.91
C LYS A 235 -14.86 1.79 -21.53
N ALA A 236 -14.50 0.86 -22.42
CA ALA A 236 -13.46 -0.15 -22.20
C ALA A 236 -13.65 -0.99 -20.91
N GLU A 237 -14.90 -1.21 -20.50
CA GLU A 237 -15.24 -1.90 -19.26
C GLU A 237 -14.72 -3.35 -19.26
N LYS A 238 -14.90 -4.09 -20.36
CA LYS A 238 -14.43 -5.48 -20.47
C LYS A 238 -12.92 -5.55 -20.44
N LEU A 239 -12.24 -4.67 -21.17
CA LEU A 239 -10.79 -4.57 -21.15
C LEU A 239 -10.25 -4.30 -19.74
N ILE A 240 -10.81 -3.30 -19.05
CA ILE A 240 -10.39 -2.94 -17.69
C ILE A 240 -10.64 -4.09 -16.71
N GLN A 241 -11.79 -4.75 -16.79
CA GLN A 241 -12.10 -5.91 -15.97
C GLN A 241 -11.10 -7.06 -16.18
N SER A 242 -10.72 -7.34 -17.43
CA SER A 242 -9.72 -8.36 -17.74
C SER A 242 -8.33 -7.98 -17.21
N LEU A 243 -7.91 -6.71 -17.31
CA LEU A 243 -6.66 -6.23 -16.72
C LEU A 243 -6.66 -6.36 -15.19
N VAL A 244 -7.75 -5.98 -14.53
CA VAL A 244 -7.90 -6.08 -13.07
C VAL A 244 -7.88 -7.55 -12.63
N LYS A 245 -8.59 -8.45 -13.33
CA LYS A 245 -8.54 -9.90 -13.07
C LYS A 245 -7.15 -10.49 -13.30
N GLY A 246 -6.41 -9.97 -14.29
CA GLY A 246 -5.01 -10.29 -14.54
C GLY A 246 -4.02 -9.69 -13.54
N GLU A 247 -4.49 -9.12 -12.43
CA GLU A 247 -3.67 -8.54 -11.35
C GLU A 247 -2.79 -7.34 -11.79
N VAL A 248 -3.18 -6.57 -12.81
CA VAL A 248 -2.41 -5.43 -13.35
C VAL A 248 -1.93 -4.43 -12.28
N ILE A 249 -2.77 -4.14 -11.28
CA ILE A 249 -2.44 -3.20 -10.21
C ILE A 249 -1.33 -3.78 -9.33
N LYS A 250 -1.49 -5.03 -8.90
CA LYS A 250 -0.53 -5.72 -8.03
C LYS A 250 0.82 -5.90 -8.72
N ILE A 251 0.82 -6.46 -9.93
CA ILE A 251 2.04 -6.68 -10.72
C ILE A 251 2.74 -5.35 -10.99
N GLY A 252 2.00 -4.32 -11.40
CA GLY A 252 2.58 -2.99 -11.64
C GLY A 252 3.20 -2.37 -10.40
N LEU A 253 2.54 -2.42 -9.25
CA LEU A 253 3.08 -1.88 -8.00
C LEU A 253 4.32 -2.65 -7.52
N GLU A 254 4.36 -3.97 -7.70
CA GLU A 254 5.55 -4.78 -7.45
C GLU A 254 6.73 -4.34 -8.33
N GLN A 255 6.50 -4.08 -9.62
CA GLN A 255 7.53 -3.56 -10.53
C GLN A 255 7.98 -2.14 -10.14
N ALA A 256 7.05 -1.24 -9.83
CA ALA A 256 7.36 0.11 -9.37
C ALA A 256 8.21 0.11 -8.08
N GLY A 257 7.96 -0.84 -7.18
CA GLY A 257 8.75 -1.04 -5.96
C GLY A 257 10.22 -1.39 -6.24
N LYS A 258 10.51 -2.16 -7.30
CA LYS A 258 11.90 -2.45 -7.73
C LYS A 258 12.63 -1.18 -8.18
N GLY A 259 11.92 -0.23 -8.78
CA GLY A 259 12.48 1.07 -9.18
C GLY A 259 12.66 2.05 -8.01
N TRP A 260 11.91 1.90 -6.91
CA TRP A 260 11.97 2.79 -5.75
C TRP A 260 12.92 2.34 -4.65
N ASN A 261 13.18 1.04 -4.50
CA ASN A 261 13.96 0.53 -3.37
C ASN A 261 15.40 0.25 -3.81
N THR A 262 16.15 1.31 -4.10
CA THR A 262 17.60 1.21 -4.36
C THR A 262 18.40 1.48 -3.08
N ASP A 263 19.70 1.19 -3.10
CA ASP A 263 20.60 1.48 -1.97
C ASP A 263 20.79 3.01 -1.72
N ASP A 264 20.34 3.85 -2.66
CA ASP A 264 20.41 5.31 -2.56
C ASP A 264 19.10 5.91 -2.02
N SER A 265 19.11 6.24 -0.73
CA SER A 265 17.97 6.84 -0.02
C SER A 265 17.54 8.21 -0.58
N GLU A 266 18.48 9.02 -1.08
CA GLU A 266 18.18 10.34 -1.63
C GLU A 266 17.48 10.21 -2.99
N LEU A 267 17.96 9.29 -3.83
CA LEU A 267 17.34 8.95 -5.10
C LEU A 267 15.94 8.39 -4.91
N ASN A 268 15.74 7.51 -3.92
CA ASN A 268 14.43 6.95 -3.61
C ASN A 268 13.43 8.04 -3.21
N THR A 269 13.86 9.02 -2.40
CA THR A 269 13.04 10.17 -2.01
C THR A 269 12.66 11.03 -3.21
N LYS A 270 13.62 11.39 -4.06
CA LYS A 270 13.37 12.16 -5.29
C LYS A 270 12.43 11.42 -6.25
N ARG A 271 12.57 10.10 -6.39
CA ARG A 271 11.67 9.28 -7.23
C ARG A 271 10.25 9.26 -6.66
N ALA A 272 10.09 9.18 -5.34
CA ALA A 272 8.78 9.25 -4.71
C ALA A 272 8.13 10.62 -4.95
N GLU A 273 8.87 11.72 -4.81
CA GLU A 273 8.36 13.07 -5.10
C GLU A 273 7.87 13.22 -6.54
N VAL A 274 8.64 12.74 -7.51
CA VAL A 274 8.31 12.89 -8.94
C VAL A 274 7.17 11.95 -9.37
N PHE A 275 7.21 10.68 -8.96
CA PHE A 275 6.34 9.65 -9.55
C PHE A 275 5.15 9.24 -8.68
N SER A 276 5.10 9.59 -7.39
CA SER A 276 4.01 9.18 -6.47
C SER A 276 2.62 9.49 -7.01
N THR A 277 2.42 10.66 -7.61
CA THR A 277 1.14 11.06 -8.18
C THR A 277 0.73 10.13 -9.33
N LYS A 278 1.67 9.77 -10.21
CA LYS A 278 1.41 8.89 -11.37
C LYS A 278 1.24 7.43 -10.96
N VAL A 279 2.01 6.96 -9.98
CA VAL A 279 1.82 5.63 -9.40
C VAL A 279 0.46 5.53 -8.70
N ASN A 280 0.02 6.58 -8.00
CA ASN A 280 -1.31 6.62 -7.39
C ASN A 280 -2.42 6.68 -8.45
N GLU A 281 -2.23 7.45 -9.52
CA GLU A 281 -3.14 7.46 -10.68
C GLU A 281 -3.28 6.05 -11.27
N TYR A 282 -2.17 5.34 -11.46
CA TYR A 282 -2.15 3.94 -11.92
C TYR A 282 -2.89 3.00 -10.96
N ALA A 283 -2.60 3.07 -9.66
CA ALA A 283 -3.20 2.21 -8.64
C ALA A 283 -4.73 2.38 -8.54
N ASN A 284 -5.24 3.55 -8.90
CA ASN A 284 -6.66 3.87 -8.89
C ASN A 284 -7.39 3.50 -10.19
N LEU A 285 -6.79 2.71 -11.09
CA LEU A 285 -7.42 2.29 -12.35
C LEU A 285 -8.84 1.73 -12.17
N ASN A 286 -9.10 0.94 -11.12
CA ASN A 286 -10.42 0.36 -10.87
C ASN A 286 -11.46 1.38 -10.35
N ARG A 287 -11.01 2.50 -9.77
CA ARG A 287 -11.89 3.55 -9.21
C ARG A 287 -12.10 4.70 -10.17
N ASN A 288 -11.05 5.10 -10.88
CA ASN A 288 -11.08 6.15 -11.88
C ASN A 288 -10.15 5.77 -13.03
N ASN A 289 -10.71 5.40 -14.17
CA ASN A 289 -10.00 4.98 -15.38
C ASN A 289 -10.16 5.99 -16.52
N THR A 290 -10.47 7.26 -16.22
CA THR A 290 -10.75 8.28 -17.23
C THR A 290 -9.55 8.57 -18.12
N VAL A 291 -8.35 8.67 -17.53
CA VAL A 291 -7.10 8.90 -18.27
C VAL A 291 -6.78 7.69 -19.14
N PHE A 292 -6.89 6.48 -18.59
CA PHE A 292 -6.69 5.23 -19.32
C PHE A 292 -7.61 5.15 -20.54
N ARG A 293 -8.93 5.28 -20.34
CA ARG A 293 -9.94 5.16 -21.42
C ARG A 293 -9.75 6.20 -22.51
N SER A 294 -9.49 7.46 -22.12
CA SER A 294 -9.23 8.55 -23.06
C SER A 294 -7.98 8.25 -23.91
N LYS A 295 -6.91 7.77 -23.26
CA LYS A 295 -5.67 7.44 -23.97
C LYS A 295 -5.83 6.23 -24.88
N VAL A 296 -6.47 5.15 -24.43
CA VAL A 296 -6.78 3.98 -25.27
C VAL A 296 -7.61 4.41 -26.48
N SER A 297 -8.68 5.19 -26.27
CA SER A 297 -9.49 5.74 -27.37
C SER A 297 -8.63 6.49 -28.40
N SER A 298 -7.74 7.37 -27.96
CA SER A 298 -6.85 8.11 -28.87
C SER A 298 -5.85 7.25 -29.64
N LEU A 299 -5.49 6.07 -29.10
CA LEU A 299 -4.50 5.15 -29.69
C LEU A 299 -5.15 4.07 -30.56
N THR A 300 -6.47 3.89 -30.46
CA THR A 300 -7.20 2.83 -31.14
C THR A 300 -8.29 3.33 -32.10
N THR A 301 -8.35 4.64 -32.33
CA THR A 301 -9.19 5.27 -33.36
C THR A 301 -8.56 5.12 -34.74
#